data_AF-A0A378AGK8-F1
#
_entry.id   AF-A0A378AGK8-F1
#
_cell.length_a   1.000
_cell.length_b   1.000
_cell.length_c   1.000
_cell.angle_alpha   90.00
_cell.angle_beta   90.00
_cell.angle_gamma   90.00
#
_symmetry.space_group_name_H-M   'P 1'
#
loop_
_entity.id
_entity.type
_entity.pdbx_description
1 polymer ?
#
loop_
_entity_poly.entity_id
_entity_poly.type
_entity_poly.pdbx_seq_one_letter_code
_entity_poly.pdbx_strand_id
1 'polypeptide(L)' 'MDNAIFPNKFKAALAAHQVQIGCWCALANPISTEVLGLAGFDWLVLDAETRAKRRHHAHSAADGPER' A
#
# COMPACT_ATOMS: atom_id res chain seq x y z
N MET A 1 14.85 23.11 -3.43
CA MET A 1 14.32 21.74 -3.44
C MET A 1 12.82 21.86 -3.60
N ASP A 2 12.32 21.60 -4.81
CA ASP A 2 10.90 21.77 -5.09
C ASP A 2 10.11 20.63 -4.49
N ASN A 3 9.09 20.97 -3.70
CA ASN A 3 8.27 20.01 -3.00
C ASN A 3 7.18 19.47 -3.93
N ALA A 4 7.55 18.52 -4.79
CA ALA A 4 6.67 17.89 -5.77
C ALA A 4 5.50 17.09 -5.16
N ILE A 5 5.46 16.92 -3.84
CA ILE A 5 4.39 16.21 -3.12
C ILE A 5 3.08 17.01 -3.11
N PHE A 6 3.16 18.35 -3.13
CA PHE A 6 1.98 19.21 -3.19
C PHE A 6 1.86 19.91 -4.56
N PRO A 7 0.63 20.12 -5.05
CA PRO A 7 -0.67 19.74 -4.46
C PRO A 7 -1.09 18.28 -4.74
N ASN A 8 -1.99 17.74 -3.91
CA ASN A 8 -2.56 16.40 -4.12
C ASN A 8 -3.45 16.38 -5.38
N LYS A 9 -2.94 15.76 -6.45
CA LYS A 9 -3.58 15.69 -7.76
C LYS A 9 -4.91 14.93 -7.73
N PHE A 10 -5.01 13.85 -6.94
CA PHE A 10 -6.26 13.10 -6.78
C PHE A 10 -7.36 13.96 -6.17
N LYS A 11 -7.05 14.71 -5.11
CA LYS A 11 -8.01 15.65 -4.50
C LYS A 11 -8.45 16.74 -5.49
N ALA A 12 -7.54 17.26 -6.30
CA ALA A 12 -7.86 18.26 -7.31
C ALA A 12 -8.79 17.70 -8.41
N ALA A 13 -8.53 16.47 -8.89
CA ALA A 13 -9.35 15.80 -9.90
C ALA A 13 -10.79 15.54 -9.40
N LEU A 14 -10.94 15.12 -8.14
CA LEU A 14 -12.26 14.97 -7.51
C LEU A 14 -13.02 16.30 -7.42
N ALA A 15 -12.35 17.40 -7.03
CA ALA A 15 -12.96 18.72 -6.98
C ALA A 15 -13.37 19.25 -8.37
N ALA A 16 -12.67 18.80 -9.42
CA ALA A 16 -12.99 19.11 -10.80
C ALA A 16 -14.08 18.19 -11.40
N HIS A 17 -14.69 17.29 -10.60
CA HIS A 17 -15.68 16.31 -11.06
C HIS A 17 -15.20 15.43 -12.22
N GLN A 18 -13.90 15.17 -12.30
CA GLN A 18 -13.35 14.24 -13.28
C GLN A 18 -13.66 12.81 -12.85
N VAL A 19 -14.01 11.95 -13.82
CA VAL A 19 -14.15 10.52 -13.58
C VAL A 19 -12.78 9.98 -13.15
N GLN A 20 -12.74 9.20 -12.07
CA GLN A 20 -11.53 8.58 -11.55
C GLN A 20 -11.78 7.07 -11.42
N ILE A 21 -11.13 6.28 -12.28
CA ILE A 21 -11.27 4.82 -12.28
C ILE A 21 -10.26 4.23 -11.31
N GLY A 22 -10.75 3.52 -10.30
CA GLY A 22 -9.91 2.93 -9.25
C GLY A 22 -10.00 1.41 -9.19
N CYS A 23 -9.02 0.81 -8.52
CA CYS A 23 -8.98 -0.63 -8.25
C CYS A 23 -8.83 -0.93 -6.76
N TRP A 24 -9.49 -1.99 -6.29
CA TRP A 24 -9.39 -2.49 -4.92
C TRP A 24 -8.28 -3.53 -4.82
N CYS A 25 -7.24 -3.25 -4.03
CA CYS A 25 -6.12 -4.15 -3.79
C CYS A 25 -6.24 -4.78 -2.39
N ALA A 26 -6.78 -5.99 -2.32
CA ALA A 26 -6.89 -6.80 -1.08
C ALA A 26 -5.80 -7.89 -0.94
N LEU A 27 -4.80 -7.92 -1.84
CA LEU A 27 -3.83 -9.01 -1.95
C LEU A 27 -2.71 -8.98 -0.89
N ALA A 28 -2.57 -7.89 -0.14
CA ALA A 28 -1.55 -7.68 0.91
C ALA A 28 -0.10 -8.09 0.50
N ASN A 29 0.24 -7.96 -0.79
CA ASN A 29 1.52 -8.37 -1.36
C ASN A 29 2.13 -7.23 -2.20
N PRO A 30 3.36 -6.77 -1.88
CA PRO A 30 4.00 -5.66 -2.59
C PRO A 30 4.21 -5.93 -4.09
N ILE A 31 4.49 -7.17 -4.50
CA ILE A 31 4.72 -7.52 -5.92
C ILE A 31 3.43 -7.35 -6.73
N SER A 32 2.31 -7.83 -6.22
CA SER A 32 1.01 -7.66 -6.88
C SER A 32 0.58 -6.19 -6.90
N THR A 33 0.88 -5.43 -5.86
CA THR A 33 0.60 -3.98 -5.81
C THR A 33 1.43 -3.20 -6.83
N GLU A 34 2.69 -3.57 -7.07
CA GLU A 34 3.53 -2.94 -8.10
C GLU A 34 2.97 -3.18 -9.50
N VAL A 35 2.54 -4.41 -9.80
CA VAL A 35 1.87 -4.73 -11.07
C VAL A 35 0.58 -3.92 -11.23
N LEU A 36 -0.23 -3.78 -10.17
CA LEU A 36 -1.43 -2.93 -10.19
C LEU A 36 -1.10 -1.44 -10.41
N GLY A 37 0.05 -0.97 -9.92
CA GLY A 37 0.54 0.39 -10.17
C GLY A 37 0.81 0.69 -11.64
N LEU A 38 1.08 -0.34 -12.45
CA LEU A 38 1.29 -0.21 -13.89
C LEU A 38 -0.01 -0.38 -14.70
N ALA A 39 -1.11 -0.78 -14.08
CA ALA A 39 -2.36 -1.09 -14.77
C ALA A 39 -3.14 0.14 -15.27
N GLY A 40 -2.71 1.36 -14.90
CA GLY A 40 -3.28 2.61 -15.42
C GLY A 40 -4.53 3.10 -14.67
N PHE A 41 -4.77 2.62 -13.45
CA PHE A 41 -5.81 3.18 -12.58
C PHE A 41 -5.41 4.57 -12.05
N ASP A 42 -6.39 5.45 -11.88
CA ASP A 42 -6.18 6.78 -11.30
C ASP A 42 -5.88 6.71 -9.80
N TRP A 43 -6.41 5.69 -9.12
CA TRP A 43 -6.20 5.46 -7.69
C TRP A 43 -6.35 3.98 -7.32
N LEU A 44 -5.72 3.58 -6.20
CA LEU A 44 -5.82 2.23 -5.64
C LEU A 44 -6.31 2.30 -4.19
N VAL A 45 -7.29 1.47 -3.83
CA VAL A 45 -7.60 1.18 -2.43
C VAL A 45 -6.64 0.11 -1.95
N LEU A 46 -5.74 0.47 -1.04
CA LEU A 46 -4.96 -0.52 -0.30
C LEU A 46 -5.79 -0.96 0.91
N ASP A 47 -6.47 -2.08 0.77
CA ASP A 47 -7.31 -2.62 1.83
C ASP A 47 -6.44 -3.33 2.87
N ALA A 48 -6.26 -2.65 4.00
CA ALA A 48 -5.50 -3.13 5.14
C ALA A 48 -6.38 -3.69 6.27
N GLU A 49 -7.69 -3.86 6.04
CA GLU A 49 -8.61 -4.39 7.05
C GLU A 49 -8.39 -5.88 7.29
N THR A 50 -8.02 -6.64 6.24
CA THR A 50 -7.75 -8.07 6.35
C THR A 50 -6.45 -8.31 7.13
N ARG A 51 -6.58 -8.89 8.31
CA ARG A 51 -5.56 -9.02 9.36
C ARG A 51 -4.41 -9.99 9.05
N ALA A 52 -3.89 -10.04 7.83
CA ALA A 52 -2.57 -10.59 7.54
C ALA A 52 -1.49 -9.60 8.03
N LYS A 53 -1.47 -9.32 9.34
CA LYS A 53 -0.37 -8.58 9.96
C LYS A 53 0.90 -9.37 9.74
N ARG A 54 1.78 -8.86 8.88
CA ARG A 54 3.17 -9.27 8.83
C ARG A 54 3.86 -8.85 10.14
N ARG A 55 3.70 -9.64 11.21
CA ARG A 55 4.67 -9.66 12.31
C ARG A 55 5.83 -10.56 11.85
N HIS A 56 6.80 -10.01 11.14
CA HIS A 56 8.15 -10.59 11.20
C HIS A 56 8.91 -9.91 12.34
N HIS A 57 8.68 -10.41 13.55
CA HIS A 57 9.75 -10.52 14.51
C HIS A 57 9.96 -12.01 14.76
N ALA A 58 10.70 -12.64 13.84
CA ALA A 58 11.40 -13.87 14.13
C ALA A 58 12.87 -13.48 14.26
N HIS A 59 13.29 -13.11 15.47
CA HIS A 59 14.67 -13.37 15.87
C HIS A 59 14.61 -14.56 16.82
N SER A 60 15.06 -15.68 16.26
CA SER A 60 15.44 -16.90 16.94
C SER A 60 16.46 -16.57 18.03
N ALA A 61 16.17 -16.94 19.27
CA ALA A 61 17.20 -17.16 20.29
C ALA A 61 17.03 -18.61 20.76
N ALA A 62 17.64 -19.52 20.00
CA ALA A 62 18.11 -20.78 20.54
C ALA A 62 19.49 -20.48 21.12
N ASP A 63 19.62 -20.59 22.44
CA ASP A 63 20.83 -20.99 23.15
C ASP A 63 20.43 -21.30 24.60
N GLY A 64 20.52 -22.57 25.02
CA GLY A 64 20.37 -23.00 26.42
C GLY A 64 21.67 -22.75 27.22
N PRO A 65 21.96 -23.47 28.33
CA PRO A 65 21.11 -24.28 29.23
C PRO A 65 21.24 -23.79 30.71
N GLU A 66 20.73 -24.59 31.65
CA GLU A 66 21.07 -24.69 33.10
C GLU A 66 19.97 -24.37 34.13
N ARG A 67 19.65 -25.46 34.87
CA ARG A 67 18.94 -25.62 36.16
C ARG A 67 17.42 -25.76 36.15
#